data_AF-A0A257KBK1-F1
#
_entry.id   AF-A0A257KBK1-F1
#
_cell.length_a   1.000
_cell.length_b   1.000
_cell.length_c   1.000
_cell.angle_alpha   90.00
_cell.angle_beta   90.00
_cell.angle_gamma   90.00
#
_symmetry.space_group_name_H-M   'P 1'
#
loop_
_entity.id
_entity.type
_entity.pdbx_description
1 polymer ?
#
loop_
_entity_poly.entity_id
_entity_poly.type
_entity_poly.pdbx_seq_one_letter_code
_entity_poly.pdbx_strand_id
1 'polypeptide(L)'
;MGKLLAKIDEWYRRRLRMVIWKQWKRIKTKHQNLMKLGIKKSKALAWANTRKGYWHTANSPILSTTLTNERLKLAGYLFLSDYYQKVRIKT
;
A
#
# COMPACT_ATOMS: atom_id res chain seq x y z
N MET A 1 0.24 10.83 22.33
CA MET A 1 -0.64 10.47 21.19
C MET A 1 0.09 10.09 19.90
N GLY A 2 1.14 10.81 19.47
CA GLY A 2 1.79 10.56 18.17
C GLY A 2 2.27 9.12 17.94
N LYS A 3 2.90 8.48 18.94
CA LYS A 3 3.39 7.08 18.82
C LYS A 3 2.26 6.05 18.64
N LEU A 4 1.11 6.26 19.27
CA LEU A 4 -0.05 5.36 19.13
C LEU A 4 -0.65 5.48 17.72
N LEU A 5 -0.88 6.71 17.26
CA LEU A 5 -1.41 6.97 15.93
C LEU A 5 -0.49 6.44 14.83
N ALA A 6 0.84 6.55 14.98
CA ALA A 6 1.79 6.01 14.03
C ALA A 6 1.67 4.48 13.88
N LYS A 7 1.47 3.75 14.99
CA LYS A 7 1.23 2.29 14.96
C LYS A 7 -0.07 1.97 14.25
N ILE A 8 -1.15 2.69 14.53
CA ILE A 8 -2.45 2.47 13.89
C ILE A 8 -2.36 2.75 12.38
N ASP A 9 -1.67 3.82 11.97
CA ASP A 9 -1.44 4.15 10.57
C ASP A 9 -0.64 3.10 9.82
N GLU A 10 0.32 2.43 10.48
CA GLU A 10 1.03 1.31 9.89
C GLU A 10 0.08 0.15 9.53
N TRP A 11 -0.77 -0.24 10.49
CA TRP A 11 -1.80 -1.27 10.26
C TRP A 11 -2.80 -0.86 9.19
N TYR A 12 -3.24 0.40 9.21
CA TYR A 12 -4.15 0.97 8.22
C TYR A 12 -3.57 0.91 6.80
N ARG A 13 -2.32 1.37 6.61
CA ARG A 13 -1.65 1.32 5.30
C ARG A 13 -1.46 -0.10 4.80
N ARG A 14 -1.09 -1.04 5.67
CA ARG A 14 -1.01 -2.46 5.30
C ARG A 14 -2.36 -3.00 4.85
N ARG A 15 -3.44 -2.64 5.56
CA ARG A 15 -4.81 -3.02 5.18
C ARG A 15 -5.22 -2.43 3.84
N LEU A 16 -4.93 -1.17 3.57
CA LEU A 16 -5.16 -0.53 2.27
C LEU A 16 -4.46 -1.29 1.14
N ARG A 17 -3.16 -1.58 1.29
CA ARG A 17 -2.41 -2.35 0.28
C ARG A 17 -3.02 -3.72 0.02
N MET A 18 -3.47 -4.40 1.07
CA MET A 18 -4.16 -5.67 0.95
C MET A 18 -5.46 -5.55 0.13
N VAL A 19 -6.27 -4.52 0.40
CA VAL A 19 -7.51 -4.27 -0.33
C VAL A 19 -7.25 -3.98 -1.79
N ILE A 20 -6.27 -3.10 -2.10
CA ILE A 20 -5.87 -2.79 -3.49
C ILE A 20 -5.41 -4.07 -4.21
N TRP A 21 -4.60 -4.90 -3.56
CA TRP A 21 -4.15 -6.15 -4.13
C TRP A 21 -5.28 -7.16 -4.37
N LYS A 22 -6.29 -7.17 -3.49
CA LYS A 22 -7.50 -7.99 -3.64
C LYS A 22 -8.39 -7.48 -4.77
N GLN A 23 -8.48 -6.16 -4.97
CA GLN A 23 -9.18 -5.56 -6.12
C GLN A 23 -8.54 -5.98 -7.44
N TRP A 24 -7.21 -6.14 -7.49
CA TRP A 24 -6.52 -6.71 -8.64
C TRP A 24 -6.65 -8.23 -8.66
N LYS A 25 -7.88 -8.76 -8.65
CA LYS A 25 -8.17 -10.20 -8.51
C LYS A 25 -7.45 -11.06 -9.56
N ARG A 26 -7.39 -10.59 -10.81
CA ARG A 26 -6.82 -11.35 -11.95
C ARG A 26 -5.32 -11.08 -12.09
N ILE A 27 -4.56 -12.13 -12.44
CA ILE A 27 -3.11 -12.06 -12.70
C ILE A 27 -2.79 -11.00 -13.77
N LYS A 28 -3.57 -10.97 -14.87
CA LYS A 28 -3.41 -9.98 -15.94
C LYS A 28 -3.51 -8.55 -15.41
N THR A 29 -4.47 -8.28 -14.52
CA THR A 29 -4.67 -6.96 -13.90
C THR A 29 -3.52 -6.62 -12.96
N LYS A 30 -3.07 -7.56 -12.12
CA LYS A 30 -1.89 -7.37 -11.26
C LYS A 30 -0.66 -7.01 -12.08
N HIS A 31 -0.39 -7.80 -13.13
CA HIS A 31 0.75 -7.60 -14.01
C HIS A 31 0.74 -6.23 -14.68
N GLN A 32 -0.39 -5.84 -15.27
CA GLN A 32 -0.54 -4.53 -15.91
C GLN A 32 -0.37 -3.38 -14.92
N ASN A 33 -0.98 -3.46 -13.74
CA ASN A 33 -0.88 -2.40 -12.74
C ASN A 33 0.54 -2.31 -12.15
N LEU A 34 1.22 -3.44 -11.92
CA LEU A 34 2.62 -3.45 -11.50
C LEU A 34 3.55 -2.81 -12.55
N MET A 35 3.32 -3.07 -13.84
CA MET A 35 4.08 -2.41 -14.91
C MET A 35 3.81 -0.91 -14.96
N LYS A 36 2.55 -0.47 -14.85
CA LYS A 36 2.18 0.95 -14.78
C LYS A 36 2.84 1.67 -13.60
N LEU A 37 3.07 0.94 -12.51
CA LEU A 37 3.75 1.44 -11.31
C LEU A 37 5.28 1.44 -11.42
N GLY A 38 5.86 1.05 -12.57
CA GLY A 38 7.28 1.14 -12.88
C GLY A 38 8.07 -0.17 -12.72
N ILE A 39 7.41 -1.31 -12.48
CA ILE A 39 8.11 -2.60 -12.33
C ILE A 39 8.42 -3.20 -13.70
N LYS A 40 9.67 -3.66 -13.88
CA LYS A 40 10.12 -4.39 -15.08
C LYS A 40 9.19 -5.57 -15.39
N LYS A 41 8.84 -5.76 -16.67
CA LYS A 41 7.85 -6.75 -17.16
C LYS A 41 8.04 -8.16 -16.60
N SER A 42 9.27 -8.67 -16.58
CA SER A 42 9.61 -10.01 -16.07
C SER A 42 9.33 -10.13 -14.57
N LYS A 43 9.80 -9.16 -13.78
CA LYS A 43 9.60 -9.09 -12.33
C LYS A 43 8.13 -8.91 -11.97
N ALA A 44 7.41 -8.08 -12.71
CA ALA A 44 5.98 -7.87 -12.54
C ALA A 44 5.19 -9.17 -12.71
N LEU A 45 5.58 -10.04 -13.66
CA LEU A 45 4.90 -11.31 -13.90
C LEU A 45 5.13 -12.29 -12.75
N ALA A 46 6.38 -12.40 -12.28
CA ALA A 46 6.71 -13.20 -11.11
C ALA A 46 5.93 -12.76 -9.87
N TRP A 47 5.81 -11.45 -9.65
CA TRP A 47 5.07 -10.90 -8.51
C TRP A 47 3.56 -11.05 -8.63
N ALA A 48 3.00 -10.90 -9.84
CA ALA A 48 1.58 -11.10 -10.09
C ALA A 48 1.14 -12.55 -9.82
N ASN A 49 2.01 -13.52 -10.09
CA ASN A 49 1.81 -14.96 -9.91
C ASN A 49 2.19 -15.49 -8.51
N THR A 50 2.38 -14.61 -7.53
CA THR A 50 2.69 -15.05 -6.16
C THR A 50 1.57 -15.94 -5.60
N ARG A 51 1.95 -17.08 -5.00
CA ARG A 51 1.03 -17.98 -4.28
C ARG A 51 0.80 -17.55 -2.81
N LYS A 52 1.41 -16.45 -2.38
CA LYS A 52 1.27 -15.96 -1.01
C LYS A 52 -0.10 -15.32 -0.81
N GLY A 53 -0.66 -15.47 0.39
CA GLY A 53 -1.94 -14.87 0.76
C GLY A 53 -1.92 -13.33 0.72
N TYR A 54 -3.09 -12.72 0.70
CA TYR A 54 -3.22 -11.27 0.57
C TYR A 54 -2.54 -10.50 1.70
N TRP A 55 -2.72 -10.93 2.95
CA TRP A 55 -2.14 -10.27 4.12
C TRP A 55 -0.61 -10.38 4.18
N HIS A 56 -0.06 -11.51 3.72
CA HIS A 56 1.38 -11.70 3.58
C HIS A 56 1.92 -10.77 2.48
N THR A 57 1.23 -10.71 1.34
CA THR A 57 1.66 -9.87 0.20
C THR A 57 1.62 -8.38 0.54
N ALA A 58 0.67 -7.94 1.37
CA ALA A 58 0.54 -6.56 1.84
C ALA A 58 1.76 -6.04 2.63
N ASN A 59 2.54 -6.93 3.25
CA ASN A 59 3.77 -6.61 3.95
C ASN A 59 5.04 -7.07 3.22
N SER A 60 4.89 -7.52 1.98
CA SER A 60 6.02 -7.99 1.17
C SER A 60 6.65 -6.83 0.38
N PRO A 61 7.90 -6.99 -0.06
CA PRO A 61 8.57 -6.04 -0.96
C PRO A 61 7.75 -5.71 -2.21
N ILE A 62 6.88 -6.61 -2.66
CA ILE A 62 6.01 -6.42 -3.83
C ILE A 62 5.16 -5.16 -3.66
N LEU A 63 4.49 -5.01 -2.50
CA LEU A 63 3.55 -3.91 -2.27
C LEU A 63 4.16 -2.75 -1.50
N SER A 64 5.19 -2.98 -0.67
CA SER A 64 5.89 -1.87 -0.02
C SER A 64 6.65 -1.00 -1.02
N THR A 65 7.20 -1.57 -2.10
CA THR A 65 7.90 -0.81 -3.14
C THR A 65 6.97 -0.22 -4.19
N THR A 66 5.83 -0.86 -4.49
CA THR A 66 4.91 -0.40 -5.54
C THR A 66 3.83 0.54 -5.02
N LEU A 67 3.27 0.26 -3.85
CA LEU A 67 2.25 1.07 -3.17
C LEU A 67 2.92 1.80 -2.00
N THR A 68 3.84 2.71 -2.33
CA THR A 68 4.54 3.55 -1.35
C THR A 68 3.55 4.45 -0.60
N ASN A 69 3.94 4.90 0.59
CA ASN A 69 3.10 5.79 1.39
C ASN A 69 2.77 7.08 0.63
N GLU A 70 3.73 7.61 -0.12
CA GLU A 70 3.56 8.80 -0.96
C GLU A 70 2.51 8.58 -2.05
N ARG A 71 2.56 7.44 -2.75
CA ARG A 71 1.55 7.10 -3.76
C ARG A 71 0.16 6.98 -3.16
N LEU A 72 0.04 6.42 -1.96
CA LEU A 72 -1.23 6.36 -1.25
C LEU A 72 -1.75 7.77 -0.89
N LYS A 73 -0.87 8.67 -0.44
CA LYS A 73 -1.25 10.08 -0.20
C LYS A 73 -1.70 10.77 -1.48
N LEU A 74 -0.96 10.62 -2.57
CA LEU A 74 -1.31 11.19 -3.89
C LEU A 74 -2.63 10.64 -4.44
N ALA A 75 -2.96 9.38 -4.13
CA ALA A 75 -4.25 8.78 -4.46
C ALA A 75 -5.42 9.28 -3.58
N GLY A 76 -5.16 10.17 -2.60
CA GLY A 76 -6.17 10.78 -1.74
C GLY A 76 -6.43 10.03 -0.42
N TYR A 77 -5.63 9.01 -0.07
CA TYR A 77 -5.76 8.36 1.24
C TYR A 77 -5.17 9.24 2.34
N LEU A 78 -5.99 9.56 3.34
CA LEU A 78 -5.59 10.32 4.51
C LEU A 78 -4.99 9.41 5.59
N PHE A 79 -3.90 9.84 6.22
CA PHE A 79 -3.34 9.16 7.41
C PHE A 79 -3.80 9.85 8.69
N LEU A 80 -4.05 9.07 9.73
CA LEU A 80 -4.57 9.57 11.01
C LEU A 80 -3.59 10.54 11.66
N SER A 81 -2.29 10.24 11.58
CA SER A 81 -1.22 11.12 12.06
C SER A 81 -1.21 12.46 11.32
N ASP A 82 -1.34 12.46 9.99
CA ASP A 82 -1.38 13.70 9.18
C ASP A 82 -2.59 14.56 9.57
N TYR A 83 -3.77 13.94 9.71
CA TYR A 83 -4.98 14.65 10.11
C TYR A 83 -4.87 15.22 11.53
N TYR A 84 -4.34 14.43 12.46
CA TYR A 84 -4.12 14.87 13.83
C TYR A 84 -3.15 16.06 13.90
N GLN A 85 -2.06 16.04 13.13
CA GLN A 85 -1.14 17.17 13.05
C GLN A 85 -1.79 18.44 12.48
N LYS A 86 -2.70 18.30 11.51
CA LYS A 86 -3.43 19.43 10.92
C LYS A 86 -4.37 20.11 11.93
N VAL A 87 -5.06 19.33 12.76
CA VAL A 87 -6.09 19.84 13.68
C VAL A 87 -5.52 20.22 15.05
N ARG A 88 -4.40 19.61 15.46
CA ARG A 88 -3.80 19.88 16.77
C ARG A 88 -3.37 21.35 16.87
N ILE A 89 -3.88 22.01 17.91
CA ILE A 89 -3.44 23.34 18.31
C ILE A 89 -2.02 23.23 18.89
N LYS A 90 -1.10 24.07 18.40
CA LYS A 90 0.22 24.24 19.01
C LYS A 90 0.05 25.16 20.23
N THR A 91 -0.24 24.57 21.37
CA THR A 91 0.06 25.19 22.67
C THR A 91 1.57 25.20 22.86
#